data_AF-Q97HZ5-F1
#
_entry.id   AF-Q97HZ5-F1
#
_cell.length_a   1.000
_cell.length_b   1.000
_cell.length_c   1.000
_cell.angle_alpha   90.00
_cell.angle_beta   90.00
_cell.angle_gamma   90.00
#
_symmetry.space_group_name_H-M   'P 1'
#
loop_
_entity.id
_entity.type
_entity.pdbx_description
1 polymer ?
#
loop_
_entity_poly.entity_id
_entity_poly.type
_entity_poly.pdbx_seq_one_letter_code
_entity_poly.pdbx_strand_id
1 'polypeptide(L)'
;MKVIIIGAGWAGAAAAITAKKAGADVIVYEKTDMILGLGNVGGLMRNNGRYTAAEELIALGAGDLINITDANTRHKNIDFPGHKHAWFNILLH
;
A
#
# COMPACT_ATOMS: atom_id res chain seq x y z
N MET A 1 1.79 -4.38 24.24
CA MET A 1 0.52 -4.79 23.59
C MET A 1 0.84 -5.80 22.49
N LYS A 2 0.12 -6.92 22.39
CA LYS A 2 0.26 -7.86 21.28
C LYS A 2 -0.87 -7.65 20.27
N VAL A 3 -0.53 -7.54 18.99
CA VAL A 3 -1.49 -7.33 17.89
C VAL A 3 -1.35 -8.47 16.90
N ILE A 4 -2.47 -9.14 16.60
CA ILE A 4 -2.54 -10.21 15.62
C ILE A 4 -3.31 -9.69 14.42
N ILE A 5 -2.70 -9.79 13.24
CA ILE A 5 -3.29 -9.39 11.97
C ILE A 5 -3.49 -10.65 11.13
N ILE A 6 -4.72 -10.85 10.66
CA ILE A 6 -5.10 -11.98 9.82
C ILE A 6 -5.33 -11.45 8.41
N GLY A 7 -4.43 -11.81 7.49
CA GLY A 7 -4.35 -11.29 6.13
C GLY A 7 -3.28 -10.20 6.00
N ALA A 8 -2.37 -10.37 5.06
CA ALA A 8 -1.26 -9.48 4.71
C ALA A 8 -1.47 -8.78 3.36
N GLY A 9 -2.73 -8.56 2.95
CA GLY A 9 -3.06 -7.65 1.83
C GLY A 9 -2.73 -6.19 2.16
N TRP A 10 -3.10 -5.25 1.29
CA TRP A 10 -2.82 -3.81 1.46
C TRP A 10 -3.19 -3.26 2.85
N ALA A 11 -4.41 -3.54 3.31
CA ALA A 11 -4.88 -3.08 4.61
C ALA A 11 -4.13 -3.76 5.77
N GLY A 12 -3.86 -5.07 5.66
CA GLY A 12 -3.14 -5.83 6.69
C GLY A 12 -1.68 -5.40 6.84
N ALA A 13 -1.00 -5.18 5.72
CA ALA A 13 0.36 -4.64 5.71
C ALA A 13 0.42 -3.23 6.30
N ALA A 14 -0.50 -2.34 5.92
CA ALA A 14 -0.58 -0.99 6.48
C ALA A 14 -0.87 -1.02 8.00
N ALA A 15 -1.78 -1.88 8.45
CA ALA A 15 -2.07 -2.08 9.87
C ALA A 15 -0.85 -2.63 10.62
N ALA A 16 -0.11 -3.57 10.04
CA ALA A 16 1.08 -4.18 10.65
C ALA A 16 2.19 -3.15 10.87
N ILE A 17 2.46 -2.34 9.85
CA ILE A 17 3.45 -1.26 9.92
C ILE A 17 3.04 -0.26 11.02
N THR A 18 1.77 0.16 11.01
CA THR A 18 1.25 1.16 11.97
C THR A 18 1.32 0.63 13.40
N ALA A 19 0.84 -0.59 13.65
CA ALA A 19 0.89 -1.22 14.97
C ALA A 19 2.33 -1.41 15.46
N LYS A 20 3.25 -1.79 14.57
CA LYS A 20 4.66 -1.97 14.92
C LYS A 20 5.32 -0.64 15.30
N LYS A 21 5.05 0.43 14.54
CA LYS A 21 5.53 1.79 14.85
C LYS A 21 4.97 2.33 16.17
N ALA A 22 3.76 1.94 16.53
CA ALA A 22 3.16 2.25 17.83
C ALA A 22 3.74 1.43 19.01
N GLY A 23 4.75 0.58 18.77
CA GLY A 23 5.43 -0.20 19.81
C GLY A 23 4.75 -1.52 20.17
N ALA A 24 3.80 -2.00 19.35
CA ALA A 24 3.19 -3.30 19.57
C ALA A 24 4.12 -4.46 19.16
N ASP A 25 3.94 -5.61 19.83
CA ASP A 25 4.42 -6.90 19.33
C ASP A 25 3.42 -7.42 18.30
N VAL A 26 3.83 -7.46 17.03
CA VAL A 26 2.93 -7.69 15.89
C VAL A 26 3.21 -9.06 15.29
N ILE A 27 2.16 -9.86 15.14
CA ILE A 27 2.18 -11.11 14.39
C ILE A 27 1.21 -10.98 13.22
N VAL A 28 1.67 -11.35 12.02
CA VAL A 28 0.86 -11.39 10.81
C VAL A 28 0.70 -12.84 10.38
N TYR A 29 -0.54 -13.27 10.20
CA TYR A 29 -0.88 -14.57 9.61
C TYR A 29 -1.42 -14.33 8.20
N GLU A 30 -0.75 -14.89 7.21
CA GLU A 30 -1.21 -14.94 5.83
C GLU A 30 -1.27 -16.39 5.37
N LYS A 31 -2.27 -16.72 4.56
CA LYS A 31 -2.48 -18.09 4.05
C LYS A 31 -1.40 -18.47 3.04
N THR A 32 -0.87 -17.50 2.31
CA THR A 32 0.15 -17.69 1.27
C THR A 32 1.51 -17.15 1.71
N ASP A 33 2.59 -17.65 1.11
CA ASP A 33 3.95 -17.12 1.32
C ASP A 33 4.19 -15.83 0.49
N MET A 34 3.19 -14.95 0.46
CA MET A 34 3.20 -13.70 -0.30
C MET A 34 2.38 -12.64 0.44
N ILE A 35 2.89 -11.41 0.48
CA ILE A 35 2.18 -10.23 1.01
C ILE A 35 1.58 -9.40 -0.13
N LEU A 36 0.67 -8.46 0.17
CA LEU A 36 0.02 -7.51 -0.75
C LEU A 36 -0.90 -8.10 -1.84
N GLY A 37 -0.90 -9.42 -2.04
CA GLY A 37 -1.79 -10.10 -2.99
C GLY A 37 -1.58 -9.58 -4.42
N LEU A 38 -2.62 -9.01 -5.03
CA LEU A 38 -2.54 -8.45 -6.40
C LEU A 38 -1.55 -7.30 -6.53
N GLY A 39 -1.12 -6.66 -5.43
CA GLY A 39 -0.05 -5.66 -5.46
C GLY A 39 1.28 -6.18 -6.02
N ASN A 40 1.46 -7.50 -6.02
CA ASN A 40 2.64 -8.17 -6.56
C ASN A 40 2.69 -8.19 -8.09
N VAL A 41 1.54 -8.24 -8.76
CA VAL A 41 1.45 -8.34 -10.23
C VAL A 41 1.21 -7.01 -10.92
N GLY A 42 0.91 -5.97 -10.13
CA GLY A 42 0.76 -4.61 -10.61
C GLY A 42 -0.32 -3.84 -9.88
N GLY A 43 -0.20 -2.52 -9.88
CA GLY A 43 -1.13 -1.63 -9.21
C GLY A 43 -1.26 -0.28 -9.91
N LEU A 44 -2.50 0.20 -9.97
CA LEU A 44 -2.81 1.57 -10.36
C LEU A 44 -2.83 2.45 -9.10
N MET A 45 -1.74 3.16 -8.86
CA MET A 45 -1.60 4.12 -7.76
C MET A 45 -1.91 5.53 -8.25
N ARG A 46 -2.14 6.45 -7.30
CA ARG A 46 -2.31 7.89 -7.56
C ARG A 46 -3.30 8.24 -8.68
N ASN A 47 -4.38 7.46 -8.85
CA ASN A 47 -5.42 7.73 -9.84
C ASN A 47 -6.62 8.47 -9.21
N ASN A 48 -7.64 8.76 -10.01
CA ASN A 48 -8.89 9.36 -9.54
C ASN A 48 -9.43 8.56 -8.34
N GLY A 49 -9.63 9.22 -7.20
CA GLY A 49 -10.04 8.60 -5.94
C GLY A 49 -8.89 8.05 -5.11
N ARG A 50 -8.01 7.19 -5.65
CA ARG A 50 -6.87 6.65 -4.86
C ARG A 50 -5.85 7.71 -4.51
N TYR A 51 -5.70 8.75 -5.33
CA TYR A 51 -4.87 9.90 -5.03
C TYR A 51 -5.34 10.55 -3.72
N THR A 52 -6.63 10.88 -3.62
CA THR A 52 -7.21 11.49 -2.42
C THR A 52 -7.04 10.61 -1.19
N ALA A 53 -7.39 9.32 -1.29
CA ALA A 53 -7.22 8.38 -0.18
C ALA A 53 -5.74 8.25 0.26
N ALA A 54 -4.81 8.28 -0.68
CA ALA A 54 -3.38 8.24 -0.39
C ALA A 54 -2.91 9.49 0.36
N GLU A 55 -3.36 10.68 -0.07
CA GLU A 55 -3.03 11.94 0.61
C GLU A 55 -3.65 12.01 2.02
N GLU A 56 -4.87 11.51 2.20
CA GLU A 56 -5.49 11.39 3.53
C GLU A 56 -4.71 10.45 4.44
N LEU A 57 -4.30 9.27 3.95
CA LEU A 57 -3.47 8.34 4.72
C LEU A 57 -2.12 8.94 5.12
N ILE A 58 -1.48 9.69 4.21
CA ILE A 58 -0.22 10.40 4.49
C ILE A 58 -0.44 11.44 5.58
N ALA A 59 -1.48 12.27 5.47
CA ALA A 59 -1.80 13.31 6.44
C ALA A 59 -2.12 12.74 7.84
N LEU A 60 -2.73 11.55 7.90
CA LEU A 60 -3.01 10.84 9.15
C LEU A 60 -1.80 10.10 9.74
N GLY A 61 -0.63 10.16 9.10
CA GLY A 61 0.60 9.51 9.58
C GLY A 61 0.74 8.04 9.18
N ALA A 62 -0.15 7.52 8.34
CA ALA A 62 -0.14 6.15 7.80
C ALA A 62 0.42 6.06 6.36
N GLY A 63 1.28 7.02 5.99
CA GLY A 63 1.82 7.14 4.63
C GLY A 63 2.90 6.14 4.25
N ASP A 64 3.37 5.28 5.16
CA ASP A 64 4.55 4.42 4.91
C ASP A 64 4.38 3.55 3.67
N LEU A 65 3.26 2.82 3.56
CA LEU A 65 3.01 1.93 2.43
C LEU A 65 2.80 2.71 1.12
N ILE A 66 2.17 3.90 1.20
CA ILE A 66 2.00 4.79 0.05
C ILE A 66 3.35 5.27 -0.46
N ASN A 67 4.22 5.75 0.43
CA ASN A 67 5.54 6.25 0.08
C ASN A 67 6.41 5.12 -0.54
N ILE A 68 6.30 3.90 -0.01
CA ILE A 68 6.95 2.72 -0.62
C ILE A 68 6.41 2.48 -2.03
N THR A 69 5.09 2.52 -2.24
CA THR A 69 4.53 2.33 -3.58
C THR A 69 4.95 3.43 -4.55
N ASP A 70 5.00 4.68 -4.12
CA ASP A 70 5.41 5.82 -4.93
C ASP A 70 6.89 5.77 -5.33
N ALA A 71 7.74 5.31 -4.41
CA ALA A 71 9.16 5.10 -4.65
C ALA A 71 9.41 3.96 -5.66
N ASN A 72 8.59 2.91 -5.63
CA ASN A 72 8.69 1.75 -6.52
C ASN A 72 7.81 1.87 -7.78
N THR A 73 7.14 3.00 -7.97
CA THR A 73 6.35 3.27 -9.18
C THR A 73 7.29 3.64 -10.33
N ARG A 74 7.23 2.87 -11.42
CA ARG A 74 8.05 3.11 -12.62
C ARG A 74 7.41 4.12 -13.56
N HIS A 75 6.11 3.97 -13.83
CA HIS A 75 5.39 4.84 -14.76
C HIS A 75 4.54 5.82 -13.97
N LYS A 76 4.86 7.11 -14.10
CA LYS A 76 4.20 8.20 -13.37
C LYS A 76 3.54 9.15 -14.35
N ASN A 77 2.45 9.77 -13.93
CA ASN A 77 1.70 10.78 -14.69
C ASN A 77 1.29 10.29 -16.08
N ILE A 78 0.73 9.09 -16.14
CA ILE A 78 0.22 8.51 -17.39
C ILE A 78 -1.24 8.92 -17.59
N ASP A 79 -1.53 9.37 -18.81
CA ASP A 79 -2.87 9.72 -19.27
C ASP A 79 -3.48 8.58 -20.08
N PHE A 80 -4.71 8.21 -19.74
CA PHE A 80 -5.51 7.24 -20.50
C PHE A 80 -7.00 7.51 -20.26
N PRO A 81 -7.94 6.93 -21.04
CA PRO A 81 -9.35 7.25 -20.93
C PRO A 81 -9.86 7.19 -19.48
N GLY A 82 -10.33 8.33 -18.97
CA GLY A 82 -10.82 8.47 -17.58
C GLY A 82 -9.77 8.87 -16.54
N HIS A 83 -8.48 8.96 -16.86
CA HIS A 83 -7.40 9.24 -15.89
C HIS A 83 -6.36 10.21 -16.47
N LYS A 84 -6.05 11.29 -15.74
CA LYS A 84 -5.12 12.37 -16.17
C LYS A 84 -3.78 12.45 -15.42
N HIS A 85 -3.50 11.47 -14.57
CA HIS A 85 -2.38 11.53 -13.62
C HIS A 85 -2.05 10.16 -12.99
N ALA A 86 -2.36 9.08 -13.68
CA ALA A 86 -2.26 7.74 -13.10
C ALA A 86 -0.80 7.28 -12.96
N TRP A 87 -0.53 6.52 -11.89
CA TRP A 87 0.78 5.94 -11.61
C TRP A 87 0.65 4.41 -11.66
N PHE A 88 1.56 3.73 -12.35
CA PHE A 88 1.60 2.27 -12.38
C PHE A 88 2.81 1.74 -11.61
N ASN A 89 2.50 0.89 -10.64
CA ASN A 89 3.49 0.26 -9.78
C ASN A 89 3.53 -1.26 -10.03
N ILE A 90 4.71 -1.84 -9.88
CA ILE A 90 4.95 -3.28 -9.87
C ILE A 90 5.93 -3.54 -8.72
N LEU A 91 5.53 -4.31 -7.70
CA LEU A 91 6.35 -4.53 -6.49
C LEU A 91 7.22 -5.78 -6.55
N LEU A 92 6.95 -6.73 -7.44
CA LEU A 92 7.82 -7.87 -7.70
C LEU A 92 8.38 -7.75 -9.12
N HIS A 93 9.70 -7.62 -9.22
CA HIS A 93 10.46 -7.87 -10.44
C HIS A 93 11.33 -9.09 -10.19
#